data_AF-A0A2M9KGC9-F1
#
_entry.id   AF-A0A2M9KGC9-F1
#
_cell.length_a   1.000
_cell.length_b   1.000
_cell.length_c   1.000
_cell.angle_alpha   90.00
_cell.angle_beta   90.00
_cell.angle_gamma   90.00
#
_symmetry.space_group_name_H-M   'P 1'
#
loop_
_entity.id
_entity.type
_entity.pdbx_description
1 polymer ?
#
loop_
_entity_poly.entity_id
_entity_poly.type
_entity_poly.pdbx_seq_one_letter_code
_entity_poly.pdbx_strand_id
1 'polypeptide(L)'
;MSPAVKGAYAAAAAGVAAVVAVAVLQVPADSDGVAARPFPTVGVLMAGGEHWCTASVVDSPHGNVVATAAHCVAPAGEDGEPGEVAHDGLAIGELAFAPGFSGEGAGSQPFGVWKVRSVHVDDRWTKWGDDTADFAFLTVEPDGEGRSLQETVGEGGAPGPDWTSGYEREVTVVGYPESDRNPENKPVSCTTQTRHDEDDPDMLYIGCSGFWTGTSGSPWIADRGGPGEPGRLIGVLSGGDTDVDSTAALFDERAKALYDRAARD
;
A
#
# COMPACT_ATOMS: atom_id res chain seq x y z
N MET A 1 -32.06 -91.02 -16.27
CA MET A 1 -32.62 -89.80 -15.65
C MET A 1 -31.77 -88.61 -16.07
N SER A 2 -32.29 -87.82 -17.01
CA SER A 2 -31.98 -86.41 -17.30
C SER A 2 -32.51 -86.12 -18.71
N PRO A 3 -33.60 -85.36 -18.86
CA PRO A 3 -34.18 -85.01 -20.14
C PRO A 3 -33.70 -83.63 -20.61
N ALA A 4 -33.60 -83.50 -21.95
CA ALA A 4 -33.87 -82.32 -22.78
C ALA A 4 -33.01 -81.05 -22.52
N VAL A 5 -32.69 -80.18 -23.48
CA VAL A 5 -33.64 -79.42 -24.31
C VAL A 5 -32.90 -78.80 -25.50
N LYS A 6 -33.65 -78.80 -26.61
CA LYS A 6 -33.66 -77.96 -27.82
C LYS A 6 -32.73 -76.72 -27.87
N GLY A 7 -32.10 -76.57 -29.04
CA GLY A 7 -31.36 -75.39 -29.44
C GLY A 7 -32.24 -74.18 -29.76
N ALA A 8 -31.59 -73.03 -29.81
CA ALA A 8 -32.08 -71.80 -30.40
C ALA A 8 -30.90 -71.11 -31.11
N TYR A 9 -31.17 -70.66 -32.33
CA TYR A 9 -30.25 -69.94 -33.20
C TYR A 9 -30.04 -68.50 -32.74
N ALA A 10 -28.90 -67.98 -33.17
CA ALA A 10 -28.25 -66.72 -32.81
C ALA A 10 -29.07 -65.44 -33.06
N ALA A 11 -28.75 -64.41 -32.27
CA ALA A 11 -28.75 -63.03 -32.71
C ALA A 11 -27.48 -62.35 -32.16
N ALA A 12 -26.63 -61.89 -33.08
CA ALA A 12 -25.42 -61.14 -32.76
C ALA A 12 -25.77 -59.71 -32.35
N ALA A 13 -25.23 -59.24 -31.23
CA ALA A 13 -25.18 -57.82 -30.88
C ALA A 13 -23.72 -57.41 -30.80
N ALA A 14 -23.25 -56.68 -31.81
CA ALA A 14 -21.95 -56.03 -31.82
C ALA A 14 -21.99 -54.85 -30.82
N GLY A 15 -21.39 -55.04 -29.64
CA GLY A 15 -21.16 -53.96 -28.70
C GLY A 15 -19.91 -53.19 -29.11
N VAL A 16 -20.08 -52.00 -29.70
CA VAL A 16 -19.00 -51.04 -29.89
C VAL A 16 -18.74 -50.39 -28.53
N ALA A 17 -17.65 -50.78 -27.87
CA ALA A 17 -17.15 -50.07 -26.69
C ALA A 17 -16.50 -48.76 -27.17
N ALA A 18 -17.24 -47.66 -27.11
CA ALA A 18 -16.67 -46.33 -27.31
C ALA A 18 -15.84 -45.96 -26.09
N VAL A 19 -14.51 -46.12 -26.19
CA VAL A 19 -13.56 -45.58 -25.21
C VAL A 19 -13.51 -44.07 -25.43
N VAL A 20 -14.22 -43.31 -24.59
CA VAL A 20 -14.10 -41.85 -24.57
C VAL A 20 -12.78 -41.52 -23.88
N ALA A 21 -11.73 -41.29 -24.68
CA ALA A 21 -10.49 -40.72 -24.19
C ALA A 21 -10.76 -39.25 -23.84
N VAL A 22 -10.91 -38.95 -22.54
CA VAL A 22 -10.94 -37.57 -22.05
C VAL A 22 -9.52 -37.04 -22.13
N ALA A 23 -9.21 -36.30 -23.20
CA ALA A 23 -7.98 -35.53 -23.28
C ALA A 23 -8.08 -34.38 -22.28
N VAL A 24 -7.41 -34.52 -21.13
CA VAL A 24 -7.19 -33.40 -20.22
C VAL A 24 -6.19 -32.48 -20.90
N LEU A 25 -6.67 -31.38 -21.47
CA LEU A 25 -5.83 -30.26 -21.87
C LEU A 25 -5.16 -29.74 -20.60
N GLN A 26 -3.91 -30.14 -20.37
CA GLN A 26 -3.08 -29.49 -19.37
C GLN A 26 -2.77 -28.10 -19.90
N VAL A 27 -3.45 -27.11 -19.34
CA VAL A 27 -3.08 -25.71 -19.51
C VAL A 27 -1.65 -25.59 -18.97
N PRO A 28 -0.67 -25.09 -19.75
CA PRO A 28 0.66 -24.87 -19.22
C PRO A 28 0.53 -23.93 -18.03
N ALA A 29 1.13 -24.30 -16.90
CA ALA A 29 1.23 -23.42 -15.75
C ALA A 29 1.98 -22.16 -16.21
N ASP A 30 1.28 -21.02 -16.20
CA ASP A 30 1.90 -19.72 -16.41
C ASP A 30 3.08 -19.57 -15.45
N SER A 31 4.17 -19.09 -16.01
CA SER A 31 5.46 -18.90 -15.35
C SER A 31 5.33 -17.89 -14.22
N ASP A 32 5.83 -18.24 -13.03
CA ASP A 32 6.07 -17.38 -11.87
C ASP A 32 5.07 -16.23 -11.66
N GLY A 33 3.81 -16.60 -11.38
CA GLY A 33 2.80 -15.64 -10.94
C GLY A 33 3.17 -15.04 -9.59
N VAL A 34 3.70 -13.81 -9.60
CA VAL A 34 3.52 -12.90 -8.46
C VAL A 34 2.00 -12.81 -8.29
N ALA A 35 1.45 -13.46 -7.27
CA ALA A 35 0.03 -13.34 -6.93
C ALA A 35 -0.32 -11.85 -6.95
N ALA A 36 -1.39 -11.48 -7.68
CA ALA A 36 -1.77 -10.09 -7.86
C ALA A 36 -1.84 -9.40 -6.49
N ARG A 37 -0.86 -8.54 -6.21
CA ARG A 37 -0.82 -7.75 -4.98
C ARG A 37 -1.84 -6.64 -5.15
N PRO A 38 -2.90 -6.56 -4.34
CA PRO A 38 -3.94 -5.57 -4.56
C PRO A 38 -3.42 -4.13 -4.39
N PHE A 39 -2.29 -3.93 -3.72
CA PHE A 39 -1.71 -2.61 -3.41
C PHE A 39 -0.18 -2.61 -3.54
N PRO A 40 0.38 -2.75 -4.75
CA PRO A 40 1.83 -2.89 -4.93
C PRO A 40 2.59 -1.59 -4.60
N THR A 41 1.91 -0.45 -4.63
CA THR A 41 2.46 0.87 -4.31
C THR A 41 2.49 1.19 -2.82
N VAL A 42 1.84 0.38 -1.98
CA VAL A 42 1.80 0.59 -0.52
C VAL A 42 2.73 -0.40 0.15
N GLY A 43 3.45 0.05 1.17
CA GLY A 43 4.43 -0.77 1.85
C GLY A 43 4.83 -0.23 3.21
N VAL A 44 5.82 -0.88 3.81
CA VAL A 44 6.38 -0.46 5.10
C VAL A 44 7.47 0.56 4.90
N LEU A 45 7.43 1.61 5.72
CA LEU A 45 8.55 2.49 5.99
C LEU A 45 9.34 1.91 7.17
N MET A 46 10.63 1.76 6.95
CA MET A 46 11.56 1.18 7.91
C MET A 46 12.53 2.22 8.43
N ALA A 47 12.87 2.10 9.70
CA ALA A 47 13.94 2.86 10.36
C ALA A 47 14.93 1.88 10.98
N GLY A 48 16.21 1.96 10.56
CA GLY A 48 17.23 1.03 11.06
C GLY A 48 16.98 -0.44 10.68
N GLY A 49 16.19 -0.68 9.63
CA GLY A 49 15.81 -2.01 9.16
C GLY A 49 14.56 -2.62 9.79
N GLU A 50 13.90 -1.92 10.73
CA GLU A 50 12.66 -2.38 11.34
C GLU A 50 11.45 -1.59 10.83
N HIS A 51 10.30 -2.26 10.70
CA HIS A 51 9.04 -1.63 10.35
C HIS A 51 8.55 -0.75 11.50
N TRP A 52 8.19 0.50 11.19
CA TRP A 52 7.61 1.44 12.15
C TRP A 52 6.41 2.22 11.59
N CYS A 53 6.34 2.45 10.28
CA CYS A 53 5.25 3.17 9.63
C CYS A 53 4.85 2.53 8.29
N THR A 54 3.78 3.05 7.71
CA THR A 54 3.35 2.80 6.34
C THR A 54 3.76 3.97 5.45
N ALA A 55 4.04 3.67 4.19
CA ALA A 55 4.20 4.69 3.16
C ALA A 55 3.67 4.20 1.82
N SER A 56 3.56 5.11 0.85
CA SER A 56 3.08 4.77 -0.48
C SER A 56 3.77 5.55 -1.59
N VAL A 57 3.96 4.89 -2.74
CA VAL A 57 4.45 5.55 -3.95
C VAL A 57 3.42 6.58 -4.41
N VAL A 58 3.89 7.76 -4.78
CA VAL A 58 3.08 8.84 -5.37
C VAL A 58 3.54 9.05 -6.80
N ASP A 59 2.60 9.23 -7.73
CA ASP A 59 2.97 9.51 -9.11
C ASP A 59 3.86 10.75 -9.20
N SER A 60 5.00 10.64 -9.87
CA SER A 60 6.04 11.67 -9.92
C SER A 60 6.86 11.61 -11.21
N PRO A 61 7.37 12.75 -11.72
CA PRO A 61 8.11 12.80 -12.98
C PRO A 61 9.35 11.90 -13.03
N HIS A 62 10.02 11.70 -11.89
CA HIS A 62 11.21 10.86 -11.75
C HIS A 62 10.91 9.47 -11.18
N GLY A 63 9.63 9.17 -10.88
CA GLY A 63 9.20 7.86 -10.40
C GLY A 63 9.77 7.47 -9.04
N ASN A 64 10.14 8.44 -8.20
CA ASN A 64 10.93 8.23 -6.97
C ASN A 64 10.30 8.86 -5.71
N VAL A 65 9.08 9.41 -5.80
CA VAL A 65 8.42 10.07 -4.66
C VAL A 65 7.57 9.08 -3.86
N VAL A 66 7.67 9.19 -2.54
CA VAL A 66 6.90 8.42 -1.55
C VAL A 66 6.20 9.38 -0.59
N ALA A 67 4.95 9.12 -0.22
CA ALA A 67 4.21 9.85 0.81
C ALA A 67 4.06 9.02 2.09
N THR A 68 4.16 9.69 3.23
CA THR A 68 3.96 9.15 4.58
C THR A 68 3.59 10.29 5.54
N ALA A 69 3.35 10.00 6.82
CA ALA A 69 3.09 11.02 7.84
C ALA A 69 4.40 11.74 8.24
N ALA A 70 4.30 12.99 8.67
CA ALA A 70 5.47 13.75 9.09
C ALA A 70 6.11 13.16 10.36
N HIS A 71 5.30 12.72 11.31
CA HIS A 71 5.79 12.11 12.55
C HIS A 71 6.58 10.81 12.33
N CYS A 72 6.40 10.16 11.17
CA CYS A 72 7.19 8.98 10.79
C CYS A 72 8.63 9.31 10.41
N VAL A 73 8.95 10.57 10.10
CA VAL A 73 10.25 10.99 9.54
C VAL A 73 10.90 12.16 10.27
N ALA A 74 10.13 12.89 11.07
CA ALA A 74 10.59 14.03 11.83
C ALA A 74 9.81 14.13 13.16
N PRO A 75 10.47 14.41 14.30
CA PRO A 75 9.76 14.73 15.52
C PRO A 75 8.94 16.02 15.35
N ALA A 76 7.81 16.09 16.07
CA ALA A 76 7.04 17.32 16.19
C ALA A 76 7.89 18.41 16.88
N GLY A 77 7.71 19.66 16.46
CA GLY A 77 8.24 20.80 17.20
C GLY A 77 7.39 21.15 18.41
N GLU A 78 7.96 21.92 19.33
CA GLU A 78 7.29 22.38 20.54
C GLU A 78 7.43 23.89 20.65
N ASP A 79 6.32 24.62 20.61
CA ASP A 79 6.25 26.08 20.83
C ASP A 79 7.24 26.92 19.99
N GLY A 80 7.50 26.49 18.76
CA GLY A 80 8.36 27.20 17.79
C GLY A 80 9.81 26.75 17.82
N GLU A 81 10.18 25.89 18.78
CA GLU A 81 11.46 25.20 18.81
C GLU A 81 11.41 24.01 17.83
N PRO A 82 12.27 24.00 16.79
CA PRO A 82 12.21 22.96 15.79
C PRO A 82 12.62 21.59 16.36
N GLY A 83 11.82 20.56 16.08
CA GLY A 83 12.24 19.18 16.20
C GLY A 83 13.44 18.89 15.26
N GLU A 84 14.37 18.04 15.69
CA GLU A 84 15.54 17.68 14.87
C GLU A 84 15.12 16.92 13.61
N VAL A 85 15.36 17.50 12.43
CA VAL A 85 15.14 16.85 11.14
C VAL A 85 16.48 16.59 10.45
N ALA A 86 16.83 15.32 10.27
CA ALA A 86 17.91 14.97 9.35
C ALA A 86 17.38 14.94 7.93
N HIS A 87 18.05 15.67 7.03
CA HIS A 87 17.67 15.74 5.61
C HIS A 87 17.60 14.37 4.92
N ASP A 88 18.36 13.39 5.41
CA ASP A 88 18.48 12.02 4.90
C ASP A 88 17.78 10.98 5.78
N GLY A 89 17.00 11.42 6.78
CA GLY A 89 16.31 10.53 7.73
C GLY A 89 17.16 10.01 8.88
N LEU A 90 18.50 10.23 8.88
CA LEU A 90 19.41 9.65 9.87
C LEU A 90 19.15 10.08 11.33
N ALA A 91 18.36 11.13 11.55
CA ALA A 91 17.93 11.56 12.88
C ALA A 91 17.14 10.47 13.61
N ILE A 92 16.42 9.62 12.85
CA ILE A 92 15.61 8.53 13.39
C ILE A 92 16.09 7.14 12.91
N GLY A 93 17.22 7.08 12.20
CA GLY A 93 17.82 5.86 11.67
C GLY A 93 17.94 5.85 10.14
N GLU A 94 18.59 4.84 9.58
CA GLU A 94 18.61 4.69 8.11
C GLU A 94 17.19 4.37 7.62
N LEU A 95 16.58 5.34 6.93
CA LEU A 95 15.23 5.21 6.40
C LEU A 95 15.21 4.46 5.07
N ALA A 96 14.28 3.52 4.94
CA ALA A 96 14.05 2.79 3.70
C ALA A 96 12.58 2.40 3.52
N PHE A 97 12.14 2.29 2.27
CA PHE A 97 10.78 1.92 1.91
C PHE A 97 10.75 0.55 1.21
N ALA A 98 9.87 -0.35 1.66
CA ALA A 98 9.64 -1.64 1.01
C ALA A 98 8.18 -1.74 0.49
N PRO A 99 7.94 -1.38 -0.78
CA PRO A 99 6.62 -1.50 -1.39
C PRO A 99 6.17 -2.95 -1.48
N GLY A 100 4.87 -3.17 -1.29
CA GLY A 100 4.24 -4.48 -1.38
C GLY A 100 4.77 -5.47 -0.34
N PHE A 101 5.24 -5.01 0.82
CA PHE A 101 5.72 -5.88 1.90
C PHE A 101 4.69 -6.96 2.27
N SER A 102 5.12 -8.18 2.58
CA SER A 102 4.20 -9.28 2.91
C SER A 102 4.88 -10.48 3.57
N GLY A 103 4.12 -11.41 4.14
CA GLY A 103 4.63 -12.73 4.53
C GLY A 103 5.18 -12.76 5.96
N GLU A 104 5.41 -13.96 6.50
CA GLU A 104 5.68 -14.14 7.93
C GLU A 104 7.10 -13.72 8.35
N GLY A 105 7.29 -13.48 9.66
CA GLY A 105 8.60 -13.22 10.26
C GLY A 105 9.22 -11.91 9.76
N ALA A 106 10.44 -11.99 9.20
CA ALA A 106 11.14 -10.84 8.63
C ALA A 106 10.44 -10.24 7.39
N GLY A 107 9.40 -10.90 6.88
CA GLY A 107 8.66 -10.47 5.71
C GLY A 107 9.42 -10.67 4.40
N SER A 108 8.74 -10.34 3.31
CA SER A 108 9.23 -10.39 1.94
C SER A 108 9.12 -9.00 1.33
N GLN A 109 10.16 -8.63 0.57
CA GLN A 109 10.33 -7.32 -0.08
C GLN A 109 10.39 -7.56 -1.60
N PRO A 110 9.23 -7.80 -2.23
CA PRO A 110 9.16 -8.34 -3.60
C PRO A 110 9.65 -7.35 -4.64
N PHE A 111 9.54 -6.07 -4.32
CA PHE A 111 9.95 -4.93 -5.13
C PHE A 111 11.22 -4.29 -4.55
N GLY A 112 11.94 -5.01 -3.68
CA GLY A 112 13.17 -4.52 -3.05
C GLY A 112 12.94 -3.55 -1.89
N VAL A 113 14.06 -3.01 -1.41
CA VAL A 113 14.14 -2.02 -0.33
C VAL A 113 14.81 -0.78 -0.89
N TRP A 114 14.12 0.36 -0.80
CA TRP A 114 14.48 1.61 -1.44
C TRP A 114 14.99 2.59 -0.39
N LYS A 115 16.27 2.94 -0.45
CA LYS A 115 16.89 3.87 0.50
C LYS A 115 16.29 5.26 0.32
N VAL A 116 15.85 5.90 1.41
CA VAL A 116 15.42 7.29 1.39
C VAL A 116 16.63 8.20 1.16
N ARG A 117 16.50 9.10 0.19
CA ARG A 117 17.53 10.07 -0.21
C ARG A 117 17.28 11.44 0.40
N SER A 118 16.03 11.91 0.39
CA SER A 118 15.64 13.18 0.99
C SER A 118 14.28 13.11 1.67
N VAL A 119 14.12 13.91 2.72
CA VAL A 119 12.91 14.05 3.51
C VAL A 119 12.39 15.49 3.39
N HIS A 120 11.11 15.65 3.03
CA HIS A 120 10.45 16.94 2.92
C HIS A 120 9.21 17.00 3.82
N VAL A 121 9.27 17.87 4.83
CA VAL A 121 8.22 18.03 5.87
C VAL A 121 7.81 19.50 5.96
N ASP A 122 6.55 19.76 6.33
CA ASP A 122 6.05 21.11 6.57
C ASP A 122 6.67 21.70 7.85
N ASP A 123 7.07 22.97 7.77
CA ASP A 123 7.57 23.72 8.91
C ASP A 123 6.56 23.75 10.08
N ARG A 124 5.25 23.73 9.78
CA ARG A 124 4.18 23.72 10.79
C ARG A 124 4.27 22.48 11.70
N TRP A 125 4.55 21.32 11.12
CA TRP A 125 4.84 20.11 11.89
C TRP A 125 6.10 20.29 12.72
N THR A 126 7.22 20.59 12.06
CA THR A 126 8.54 20.58 12.71
C THR A 126 8.72 21.67 13.77
N LYS A 127 7.92 22.74 13.76
CA LYS A 127 8.00 23.85 14.73
C LYS A 127 6.89 23.84 15.77
N TRP A 128 5.72 23.30 15.42
CA TRP A 128 4.52 23.47 16.26
C TRP A 128 3.75 22.17 16.50
N GLY A 129 4.14 21.06 15.87
CA GLY A 129 3.39 19.81 15.97
C GLY A 129 1.96 19.94 15.45
N ASP A 130 1.76 20.76 14.42
CA ASP A 130 0.45 20.98 13.82
C ASP A 130 -0.03 19.71 13.10
N ASP A 131 -1.08 19.06 13.62
CA ASP A 131 -1.64 17.82 13.07
C ASP A 131 -2.16 18.00 11.63
N THR A 132 -2.65 19.19 11.28
CA THR A 132 -3.06 19.51 9.89
C THR A 132 -1.88 19.62 8.92
N ALA A 133 -0.66 19.45 9.43
CA ALA A 133 0.59 19.41 8.68
C ALA A 133 1.33 18.07 8.82
N ASP A 134 0.70 17.04 9.39
CA ASP A 134 1.30 15.71 9.58
C ASP A 134 1.33 14.89 8.29
N PHE A 135 2.05 15.40 7.31
CA PHE A 135 2.37 14.75 6.04
C PHE A 135 3.80 15.06 5.60
N ALA A 136 4.40 14.09 4.92
CA ALA A 136 5.73 14.20 4.35
C ALA A 136 5.80 13.58 2.97
N PHE A 137 6.69 14.14 2.15
CA PHE A 137 7.10 13.55 0.88
C PHE A 137 8.59 13.22 0.96
N LEU A 138 8.94 12.02 0.54
CA LEU A 138 10.31 11.52 0.52
C LEU A 138 10.72 11.26 -0.92
N THR A 139 12.02 11.34 -1.20
CA THR A 139 12.59 10.74 -2.40
C THR A 139 13.39 9.51 -2.04
N VAL A 140 13.45 8.55 -2.95
CA VAL A 140 14.31 7.36 -2.81
C VAL A 140 15.39 7.31 -3.87
N GLU A 141 16.49 6.64 -3.55
CA GLU A 141 17.53 6.26 -4.50
C GLU A 141 16.99 5.25 -5.53
N PRO A 142 17.50 5.25 -6.77
CA PRO A 142 17.21 4.17 -7.72
C PRO A 142 17.71 2.82 -7.19
N ASP A 143 17.20 1.72 -7.75
CA ASP A 143 17.70 0.40 -7.41
C ASP A 143 19.13 0.15 -7.95
N GLY A 144 19.71 -1.00 -7.63
CA GLY A 144 21.06 -1.37 -8.09
C GLY A 144 21.20 -1.50 -9.62
N GLU A 145 20.08 -1.56 -10.35
CA GLU A 145 20.03 -1.61 -11.82
C GLU A 145 19.74 -0.22 -12.44
N GLY A 146 19.53 0.81 -11.61
CA GLY A 146 19.22 2.18 -12.02
C GLY A 146 17.74 2.42 -12.35
N ARG A 147 16.84 1.49 -12.02
CA ARG A 147 15.40 1.65 -12.22
C ARG A 147 14.80 2.57 -11.17
N SER A 148 13.74 3.27 -11.55
CA SER A 148 12.94 4.04 -10.59
C SER A 148 12.00 3.13 -9.79
N LEU A 149 11.52 3.65 -8.67
CA LEU A 149 10.57 2.96 -7.80
C LEU A 149 9.25 2.67 -8.56
N GLN A 150 8.72 3.65 -9.28
CA GLN A 150 7.50 3.48 -10.09
C GLN A 150 7.64 2.45 -11.21
N GLU A 151 8.81 2.34 -11.84
CA GLU A 151 9.07 1.28 -12.84
C GLU A 151 9.02 -0.11 -12.24
N THR A 152 9.41 -0.26 -10.97
CA THR A 152 9.53 -1.57 -10.30
C THR A 152 8.19 -2.08 -9.75
N VAL A 153 7.33 -1.19 -9.27
CA VAL A 153 6.02 -1.58 -8.69
C VAL A 153 4.93 -1.92 -9.73
N GLY A 154 5.16 -1.64 -11.02
CA GLY A 154 4.40 -2.21 -12.16
C GLY A 154 3.27 -1.35 -12.76
N GLU A 155 2.56 -1.94 -13.74
CA GLU A 155 1.68 -1.28 -14.73
C GLU A 155 0.40 -0.61 -14.19
N GLY A 156 0.06 -0.80 -12.91
CA GLY A 156 -1.13 -0.18 -12.29
C GLY A 156 -1.00 1.33 -12.06
N GLY A 157 0.22 1.87 -12.14
CA GLY A 157 0.53 3.26 -11.83
C GLY A 157 0.51 3.57 -10.32
N ALA A 158 1.11 4.70 -9.95
CA ALA A 158 0.99 5.26 -8.61
C ALA A 158 -0.20 6.25 -8.57
N PRO A 159 -0.89 6.41 -7.42
CA PRO A 159 -1.92 7.43 -7.29
C PRO A 159 -1.33 8.82 -7.51
N GLY A 160 -2.01 9.63 -8.31
CA GLY A 160 -1.65 11.04 -8.49
C GLY A 160 -2.17 11.88 -7.32
N PRO A 161 -1.39 12.82 -6.78
CA PRO A 161 -1.88 13.63 -5.66
C PRO A 161 -3.03 14.56 -6.09
N ASP A 162 -3.98 14.81 -5.19
CA ASP A 162 -5.09 15.75 -5.38
C ASP A 162 -5.09 16.83 -4.29
N TRP A 163 -4.59 18.00 -4.68
CA TRP A 163 -4.45 19.20 -3.84
C TRP A 163 -5.76 19.98 -3.66
N THR A 164 -6.81 19.57 -4.38
CA THR A 164 -8.10 20.27 -4.46
C THR A 164 -9.26 19.40 -4.00
N SER A 165 -8.95 18.27 -3.35
CA SER A 165 -9.96 17.39 -2.79
C SER A 165 -10.71 18.07 -1.62
N GLY A 166 -11.79 17.44 -1.17
CA GLY A 166 -12.57 17.87 -0.02
C GLY A 166 -12.67 16.78 1.04
N TYR A 167 -13.38 17.08 2.13
CA TYR A 167 -13.51 16.20 3.30
C TYR A 167 -14.52 15.06 3.12
N GLU A 168 -15.38 15.12 2.12
CA GLU A 168 -16.41 14.11 1.85
C GLU A 168 -16.05 13.33 0.57
N ARG A 169 -15.16 12.34 0.69
CA ARG A 169 -14.75 11.45 -0.42
C ARG A 169 -14.92 9.99 -0.04
N GLU A 170 -15.29 9.15 -1.00
CA GLU A 170 -15.06 7.71 -0.85
C GLU A 170 -13.56 7.45 -1.07
N VAL A 171 -12.91 6.81 -0.10
CA VAL A 171 -11.48 6.49 -0.14
C VAL A 171 -11.25 5.02 0.14
N THR A 172 -10.18 4.47 -0.43
CA THR A 172 -9.54 3.24 0.04
C THR A 172 -8.28 3.61 0.81
N VAL A 173 -8.25 3.25 2.09
CA VAL A 173 -7.07 3.35 2.97
C VAL A 173 -6.43 1.98 3.10
N VAL A 174 -5.09 1.93 3.07
CA VAL A 174 -4.31 0.69 3.13
C VAL A 174 -3.12 0.91 4.06
N GLY A 175 -2.95 0.05 5.05
CA GLY A 175 -1.93 0.20 6.07
C GLY A 175 -1.27 -1.10 6.47
N TYR A 176 -0.09 -1.00 7.04
CA TYR A 176 0.62 -2.11 7.66
C TYR A 176 0.70 -1.90 9.17
N PRO A 177 -0.09 -2.61 9.97
CA PRO A 177 0.15 -2.65 11.41
C PRO A 177 1.51 -3.31 11.70
N GLU A 178 2.15 -2.91 12.79
CA GLU A 178 3.41 -3.51 13.25
C GLU A 178 3.26 -5.00 13.59
N SER A 179 4.38 -5.72 13.64
CA SER A 179 4.45 -7.17 13.72
C SER A 179 3.68 -7.79 14.89
N ASP A 180 3.59 -7.11 16.04
CA ASP A 180 2.84 -7.58 17.20
C ASP A 180 1.34 -7.74 16.93
N ARG A 181 0.80 -6.92 16.02
CA ARG A 181 -0.58 -6.99 15.53
C ARG A 181 -0.70 -7.59 14.14
N ASN A 182 0.42 -7.87 13.49
CA ASN A 182 0.49 -8.33 12.09
C ASN A 182 1.67 -9.29 11.82
N PRO A 183 1.70 -10.47 12.46
CA PRO A 183 2.83 -11.41 12.33
C PRO A 183 3.00 -12.00 10.93
N GLU A 184 1.95 -11.89 10.09
CA GLU A 184 1.94 -12.33 8.69
C GLU A 184 2.28 -11.19 7.71
N ASN A 185 2.57 -9.99 8.22
CA ASN A 185 2.82 -8.76 7.48
C ASN A 185 1.80 -8.49 6.36
N LYS A 186 0.52 -8.75 6.61
CA LYS A 186 -0.57 -8.50 5.66
C LYS A 186 -1.06 -7.06 5.80
N PRO A 187 -1.27 -6.32 4.70
CA PRO A 187 -1.88 -5.02 4.80
C PRO A 187 -3.34 -5.13 5.26
N VAL A 188 -3.77 -4.20 6.10
CA VAL A 188 -5.18 -3.92 6.35
C VAL A 188 -5.68 -2.93 5.31
N SER A 189 -6.96 -2.99 4.96
CA SER A 189 -7.55 -2.02 4.04
C SER A 189 -9.02 -1.75 4.40
N CYS A 190 -9.45 -0.51 4.19
CA CYS A 190 -10.83 -0.09 4.34
C CYS A 190 -11.23 0.79 3.17
N THR A 191 -12.38 0.53 2.55
CA THR A 191 -13.03 1.46 1.62
C THR A 191 -14.25 2.05 2.31
N THR A 192 -14.28 3.36 2.49
CA THR A 192 -15.36 4.04 3.20
C THR A 192 -15.45 5.52 2.81
N GLN A 193 -16.53 6.17 3.23
CA GLN A 193 -16.74 7.61 3.06
C GLN A 193 -16.03 8.35 4.20
N THR A 194 -15.20 9.34 3.84
CA THR A 194 -14.58 10.26 4.78
C THR A 194 -15.56 11.34 5.23
N ARG A 195 -15.28 11.91 6.40
CA ARG A 195 -15.96 13.08 6.96
C ARG A 195 -14.96 13.95 7.71
N HIS A 196 -15.42 15.08 8.23
CA HIS A 196 -14.66 15.83 9.23
C HIS A 196 -14.53 15.03 10.52
N ASP A 197 -13.37 15.09 11.15
CA ASP A 197 -13.22 14.64 12.53
C ASP A 197 -14.05 15.51 13.49
N GLU A 198 -14.51 14.90 14.59
CA GLU A 198 -15.39 15.58 15.55
C GLU A 198 -14.62 16.46 16.52
N ASP A 199 -13.38 16.09 16.86
CA ASP A 199 -12.53 16.80 17.81
C ASP A 199 -11.69 17.87 17.10
N ASP A 200 -11.25 17.62 15.86
CA ASP A 200 -10.62 18.59 14.97
C ASP A 200 -11.26 18.62 13.56
N PRO A 201 -12.21 19.54 13.31
CA PRO A 201 -12.86 19.63 12.00
C PRO A 201 -11.95 19.96 10.82
N ASP A 202 -10.68 20.33 11.01
CA ASP A 202 -9.72 20.51 9.91
C ASP A 202 -9.02 19.19 9.51
N MET A 203 -9.35 18.09 10.17
CA MET A 203 -8.86 16.74 9.86
C MET A 203 -9.94 15.89 9.17
N LEU A 204 -9.50 15.01 8.27
CA LEU A 204 -10.32 13.91 7.74
C LEU A 204 -10.49 12.84 8.82
N TYR A 205 -11.62 12.14 8.80
CA TYR A 205 -11.92 11.00 9.67
C TYR A 205 -12.53 9.82 8.90
N ILE A 206 -12.13 8.60 9.30
CA ILE A 206 -12.82 7.34 8.99
C ILE A 206 -12.95 6.47 10.25
N GLY A 207 -13.99 5.65 10.29
CA GLY A 207 -14.19 4.63 11.33
C GLY A 207 -14.01 3.23 10.75
N CYS A 208 -12.79 2.70 10.79
CA CYS A 208 -12.43 1.37 10.28
C CYS A 208 -11.50 0.65 11.25
N SER A 209 -11.86 -0.54 11.71
CA SER A 209 -11.02 -1.34 12.61
C SER A 209 -9.75 -1.89 11.93
N GLY A 210 -8.70 -2.11 12.73
CA GLY A 210 -7.47 -2.78 12.30
C GLY A 210 -6.32 -1.84 11.97
N PHE A 211 -6.52 -0.52 12.06
CA PHE A 211 -5.47 0.47 11.87
C PHE A 211 -4.71 0.72 13.19
N TRP A 212 -3.92 -0.28 13.60
CA TRP A 212 -3.06 -0.16 14.79
C TRP A 212 -1.78 0.64 14.50
N THR A 213 -0.94 0.83 15.52
CA THR A 213 0.45 1.30 15.38
C THR A 213 1.17 0.62 14.20
N GLY A 214 1.92 1.40 13.43
CA GLY A 214 2.49 1.01 12.13
C GLY A 214 1.70 1.54 10.93
N THR A 215 0.40 1.78 11.09
CA THR A 215 -0.43 2.28 9.98
C THR A 215 -0.33 3.78 9.72
N SER A 216 0.39 4.52 10.54
CA SER A 216 0.77 5.90 10.26
C SER A 216 1.39 6.05 8.87
N GLY A 217 0.97 7.05 8.11
CA GLY A 217 1.38 7.27 6.73
C GLY A 217 0.62 6.46 5.68
N SER A 218 -0.38 5.66 6.07
CA SER A 218 -1.25 4.94 5.13
C SER A 218 -1.92 5.91 4.15
N PRO A 219 -1.88 5.67 2.82
CA PRO A 219 -2.50 6.57 1.85
C PRO A 219 -4.02 6.53 1.89
N TRP A 220 -4.64 7.70 1.77
CA TRP A 220 -6.08 7.84 1.54
C TRP A 220 -6.30 8.07 0.05
N ILE A 221 -6.73 7.01 -0.65
CA ILE A 221 -6.83 7.01 -2.12
C ILE A 221 -8.30 7.14 -2.53
N ALA A 222 -8.67 8.29 -3.07
CA ALA A 222 -9.97 8.53 -3.69
C ALA A 222 -10.01 8.05 -5.16
N ASP A 223 -11.21 7.95 -5.73
CA ASP A 223 -11.45 7.71 -7.17
C ASP A 223 -10.71 6.48 -7.74
N ARG A 224 -10.53 5.43 -6.93
CA ARG A 224 -9.86 4.21 -7.37
C ARG A 224 -10.84 3.32 -8.14
N GLY A 225 -10.54 3.04 -9.41
CA GLY A 225 -11.42 2.28 -10.30
C GLY A 225 -10.98 0.84 -10.61
N GLY A 226 -9.74 0.46 -10.27
CA GLY A 226 -9.19 -0.87 -10.53
C GLY A 226 -7.83 -0.85 -11.25
N PRO A 227 -7.44 -1.95 -11.94
CA PRO A 227 -6.19 -1.99 -12.68
C PRO A 227 -6.09 -0.86 -13.72
N GLY A 228 -5.02 -0.06 -13.66
CA GLY A 228 -4.81 1.09 -14.54
C GLY A 228 -5.51 2.38 -14.10
N GLU A 229 -6.31 2.33 -13.03
CA GLU A 229 -6.95 3.49 -12.40
C GLU A 229 -6.47 3.59 -10.95
N PRO A 230 -5.23 4.08 -10.72
CA PRO A 230 -4.60 4.07 -9.40
C PRO A 230 -5.28 5.01 -8.40
N GLY A 231 -6.17 5.89 -8.86
CA GLY A 231 -6.90 6.84 -8.03
C GLY A 231 -6.08 8.09 -7.70
N ARG A 232 -6.55 8.82 -6.70
CA ARG A 232 -6.02 10.11 -6.28
C ARG A 232 -5.66 10.10 -4.80
N LEU A 233 -4.42 10.46 -4.48
CA LEU A 233 -3.98 10.56 -3.09
C LEU A 233 -4.42 11.92 -2.52
N ILE A 234 -5.26 11.89 -1.48
CA ILE A 234 -5.83 13.11 -0.87
C ILE A 234 -5.25 13.42 0.52
N GLY A 235 -4.51 12.49 1.11
CA GLY A 235 -3.99 12.58 2.46
C GLY A 235 -3.31 11.28 2.88
N VAL A 236 -2.72 11.29 4.07
CA VAL A 236 -2.10 10.12 4.70
C VAL A 236 -2.56 10.01 6.16
N LEU A 237 -2.69 8.79 6.66
CA LEU A 237 -3.13 8.54 8.04
C LEU A 237 -2.13 9.17 9.02
N SER A 238 -2.62 10.08 9.86
CA SER A 238 -1.85 10.78 10.89
C SER A 238 -1.96 10.05 12.22
N GLY A 239 -3.17 9.74 12.68
CA GLY A 239 -3.36 9.06 13.96
C GLY A 239 -4.80 8.64 14.20
N GLY A 240 -5.15 8.52 15.47
CA GLY A 240 -6.47 8.14 15.95
C GLY A 240 -6.41 7.61 17.39
N ASP A 241 -7.52 7.72 18.12
CA ASP A 241 -7.58 7.34 19.53
C ASP A 241 -7.62 5.82 19.75
N THR A 242 -8.09 5.08 18.75
CA THR A 242 -8.21 3.61 18.77
C THR A 242 -7.77 3.02 17.43
N ASP A 243 -7.73 1.69 17.33
CA ASP A 243 -7.49 1.02 16.04
C ASP A 243 -8.67 1.09 15.07
N VAL A 244 -9.77 1.73 15.49
CA VAL A 244 -10.98 1.97 14.70
C VAL A 244 -11.02 3.40 14.15
N ASP A 245 -10.53 4.35 14.93
CA ASP A 245 -10.57 5.76 14.58
C ASP A 245 -9.31 6.10 13.81
N SER A 246 -9.45 6.70 12.62
CA SER A 246 -8.28 7.13 11.86
C SER A 246 -8.51 8.52 11.29
N THR A 247 -7.55 9.40 11.53
CA THR A 247 -7.54 10.77 11.05
C THR A 247 -6.43 11.00 10.03
N ALA A 248 -6.59 12.02 9.19
CA ALA A 248 -5.59 12.43 8.21
C ALA A 248 -5.69 13.93 7.92
N ALA A 249 -4.55 14.58 7.75
CA ALA A 249 -4.51 15.90 7.16
C ALA A 249 -4.92 15.82 5.67
N LEU A 250 -5.89 16.63 5.27
CA LEU A 250 -6.25 16.79 3.86
C LEU A 250 -5.13 17.55 3.14
N PHE A 251 -4.66 17.02 2.02
CA PHE A 251 -3.62 17.69 1.22
C PHE A 251 -4.10 19.02 0.67
N ASP A 252 -3.29 20.05 0.89
CA ASP A 252 -3.53 21.43 0.50
C ASP A 252 -2.40 21.96 -0.41
N GLU A 253 -2.35 23.28 -0.61
CA GLU A 253 -1.30 23.94 -1.37
C GLU A 253 0.09 23.84 -0.69
N ARG A 254 0.17 23.61 0.63
CA ARG A 254 1.45 23.38 1.32
C ARG A 254 1.97 21.97 1.05
N ALA A 255 1.09 20.97 1.10
CA ALA A 255 1.39 19.61 0.65
C ALA A 255 1.88 19.61 -0.80
N LYS A 256 1.19 20.36 -1.68
CA LYS A 256 1.63 20.55 -3.07
C LYS A 256 3.04 21.14 -3.15
N ALA A 257 3.32 22.21 -2.40
CA ALA A 257 4.63 22.85 -2.43
C ALA A 257 5.76 21.95 -1.93
N LEU A 258 5.47 21.02 -1.01
CA LEU A 258 6.41 19.99 -0.54
C LEU A 258 6.66 18.93 -1.59
N TYR A 259 5.59 18.38 -2.17
CA TYR A 259 5.68 17.43 -3.28
C TYR A 259 6.46 18.03 -4.45
N ASP A 260 6.18 19.29 -4.83
CA ASP A 260 6.88 19.95 -5.94
C ASP A 260 8.39 20.12 -5.67
N ARG A 261 8.83 20.11 -4.41
CA ARG A 261 10.27 20.08 -4.06
C ARG A 261 10.82 18.67 -4.21
N ALA A 262 10.16 17.67 -3.62
CA ALA A 262 10.55 16.28 -3.72
C ALA A 262 10.63 15.80 -5.18
N ALA A 263 9.62 16.15 -6.00
CA ALA A 263 9.50 15.76 -7.40
C ALA A 263 10.54 16.39 -8.34
N ARG A 264 11.41 17.27 -7.84
CA ARG A 264 12.52 17.88 -8.60
C ARG A 264 13.87 17.24 -8.30
N ASP A 265 13.98 16.47 -7.23
CA ASP A 265 15.23 15.89 -6.71
C ASP A 265 15.54 14.51 -7.29
#